data_AF-A0A8J6XYY9-F1
#
_entry.id   AF-A0A8J6XYY9-F1
#
_cell.length_a   1.000
_cell.length_b   1.000
_cell.length_c   1.000
_cell.angle_alpha   90.00
_cell.angle_beta   90.00
_cell.angle_gamma   90.00
#
_symmetry.space_group_name_H-M   'P 1'
#
loop_
_entity.id
_entity.type
_entity.pdbx_description
1 polymer ?
#
loop_
_entity_poly.entity_id
_entity_poly.type
_entity_poly.pdbx_seq_one_letter_code
_entity_poly.pdbx_strand_id
1 'polypeptide(L)'
;MMKKVLCLAICTLLWAGLVQAQGATTGSMSGVVVDPNQDPLPGVAVVATMPATGNRYGTVTDVEGRFRMVNLKAGGPYDVQASLAGFKTHTLGEVFVRLGETTSLGIELQLEAA
;
A
#
# COMPACT_ATOMS: atom_id res chain seq x y z
N MET A 1 27.22 22.96 -44.20
CA MET A 1 26.73 21.67 -43.65
C MET A 1 26.74 21.63 -42.11
N MET A 2 27.83 22.04 -41.44
CA MET A 2 27.98 21.95 -39.97
C MET A 2 26.98 22.76 -39.12
N LYS A 3 26.49 23.92 -39.59
CA LYS A 3 25.47 24.72 -38.87
C LYS A 3 24.12 24.01 -38.75
N LYS A 4 23.73 23.21 -39.74
CA LYS A 4 22.47 22.43 -39.71
C LYS A 4 22.57 21.25 -38.74
N VAL A 5 23.75 20.64 -38.65
CA VAL A 5 24.05 19.56 -37.70
C VAL A 5 24.07 20.09 -36.25
N LEU A 6 24.63 21.28 -36.04
CA LEU A 6 24.66 21.93 -34.72
C LEU A 6 23.26 22.33 -34.25
N CYS A 7 22.41 22.89 -35.13
CA CYS A 7 21.02 23.19 -34.79
C CYS A 7 20.20 21.92 -34.48
N LEU A 8 20.45 20.82 -35.19
CA LEU A 8 19.76 19.55 -34.95
C LEU A 8 20.14 18.94 -33.59
N ALA A 9 21.41 19.01 -33.20
CA ALA A 9 21.91 18.53 -31.91
C ALA A 9 21.35 19.35 -30.71
N ILE A 10 21.21 20.67 -30.89
CA ILE A 10 20.61 21.54 -29.87
C ILE A 10 19.10 21.25 -29.72
N CYS A 11 18.36 21.02 -30.81
CA CYS A 11 16.95 20.64 -30.74
C CYS A 11 16.72 19.30 -30.03
N THR A 12 17.60 18.31 -30.22
CA THR A 12 17.49 17.03 -29.51
C THR A 12 17.78 17.15 -28.01
N LEU A 13 18.69 18.05 -27.62
CA LEU A 13 19.05 18.26 -26.22
C LEU A 13 17.94 19.01 -25.45
N LEU A 14 17.22 19.92 -26.12
CA LEU A 14 16.05 20.59 -25.54
C LEU A 14 14.86 19.64 -25.33
N TRP A 15 14.74 18.56 -26.11
CA TRP A 15 13.65 17.59 -25.96
C TRP A 15 13.87 16.58 -24.83
N ALA A 16 15.11 16.34 -24.43
CA ALA A 16 15.47 15.35 -23.41
C ALA A 16 14.99 15.74 -21.99
N GLY A 17 14.71 17.02 -21.73
CA GLY A 17 14.26 17.51 -20.42
C GLY A 17 12.79 17.21 -20.08
N LEU A 18 11.97 16.77 -21.04
CA LEU A 18 10.52 16.60 -20.86
C LEU A 18 10.10 15.16 -20.52
N VAL A 19 11.02 14.20 -20.47
CA VAL A 19 10.70 12.82 -20.08
C VAL A 19 10.73 12.72 -18.55
N GLN A 20 9.63 13.09 -17.90
CA GLN A 20 9.35 12.72 -16.51
C GLN A 20 8.60 11.38 -16.51
N ALA A 21 9.33 10.27 -16.66
CA ALA A 21 8.79 8.90 -16.59
C ALA A 21 8.77 8.32 -15.16
N GLN A 22 8.93 9.17 -14.13
CA GLN A 22 8.88 8.74 -12.73
C GLN A 22 7.41 8.66 -12.30
N GLY A 23 6.70 7.64 -12.77
CA GLY A 23 5.35 7.32 -12.32
C GLY A 23 5.31 7.07 -10.81
N ALA A 24 4.12 7.20 -10.20
CA ALA A 24 3.92 6.97 -8.78
C ALA A 24 4.61 5.66 -8.36
N THR A 25 5.59 5.68 -7.46
CA THR A 25 6.30 4.45 -7.02
C THR A 25 5.58 3.73 -5.88
N THR A 26 4.39 4.22 -5.56
CA THR A 26 3.59 3.82 -4.41
C THR A 26 2.18 3.44 -4.83
N GLY A 27 1.58 2.54 -4.05
CA GLY A 27 0.17 2.21 -4.10
C GLY A 27 -0.52 2.52 -2.78
N SER A 28 -1.76 2.06 -2.67
CA SER A 28 -2.57 2.15 -1.45
C SER A 28 -3.10 0.78 -1.06
N MET A 29 -3.43 0.62 0.21
CA MET A 29 -4.13 -0.55 0.74
C MET A 29 -5.33 -0.06 1.54
N SER A 30 -6.48 -0.68 1.34
CA SER A 30 -7.68 -0.40 2.11
C SER A 30 -8.40 -1.68 2.45
N GLY A 31 -9.31 -1.61 3.40
CA GLY A 31 -10.09 -2.77 3.75
C GLY A 31 -11.09 -2.50 4.85
N VAL A 32 -11.76 -3.58 5.26
CA VAL A 32 -12.68 -3.59 6.38
C VAL A 32 -12.29 -4.75 7.29
N VAL A 33 -12.29 -4.48 8.59
CA VAL A 33 -12.10 -5.48 9.63
C VAL A 33 -13.43 -5.75 10.31
N VAL A 34 -13.83 -7.02 10.37
CA VAL A 34 -15.07 -7.49 10.98
C VAL A 34 -14.81 -8.59 11.99
N ASP A 35 -15.78 -8.84 12.86
CA ASP A 35 -15.81 -9.99 13.77
C ASP A 35 -16.46 -11.23 13.10
N PRO A 36 -16.54 -12.38 13.78
CA PRO A 36 -17.18 -13.59 13.24
C PRO A 36 -18.69 -13.45 13.00
N ASN A 37 -19.34 -12.44 13.61
CA ASN A 37 -20.74 -12.11 13.41
C ASN A 37 -20.96 -11.13 12.25
N GLN A 38 -19.88 -10.72 11.55
CA GLN A 38 -19.84 -9.71 10.50
C GLN A 38 -20.07 -8.27 11.00
N ASP A 39 -19.92 -8.02 12.30
CA ASP A 39 -19.97 -6.68 12.88
C ASP A 39 -18.64 -5.96 12.64
N PRO A 40 -18.68 -4.67 12.23
CA PRO A 40 -17.47 -3.88 12.00
C PRO A 40 -16.70 -3.64 13.31
N LEU A 41 -15.38 -3.80 13.26
CA LEU A 41 -14.51 -3.64 14.42
C LEU A 41 -13.73 -2.32 14.39
N PRO A 42 -14.10 -1.34 15.23
CA PRO A 42 -13.35 -0.09 15.38
C PRO A 42 -12.11 -0.26 16.26
N GLY A 43 -11.08 0.56 16.01
CA GLY A 43 -9.90 0.59 16.86
C GLY A 43 -8.91 -0.56 16.65
N VAL A 44 -9.09 -1.37 15.61
CA VAL A 44 -8.14 -2.44 15.24
C VAL A 44 -6.86 -1.80 14.72
N ALA A 45 -5.72 -2.15 15.30
CA ALA A 45 -4.42 -1.77 14.78
C ALA A 45 -4.05 -2.67 13.61
N VAL A 46 -3.93 -2.08 12.41
CA VAL A 46 -3.52 -2.76 11.18
C VAL A 46 -2.11 -2.32 10.83
N VAL A 47 -1.20 -3.28 10.66
CA VAL A 47 0.22 -3.04 10.36
C VAL A 47 0.64 -3.89 9.17
N ALA A 48 0.96 -3.23 8.06
CA ALA A 48 1.56 -3.86 6.89
C ALA A 48 3.09 -3.77 6.97
N THR A 49 3.76 -4.91 7.01
CA THR A 49 5.22 -5.04 7.03
C THR A 49 5.70 -5.64 5.71
N MET A 50 6.73 -5.07 5.10
CA MET A 50 7.39 -5.65 3.92
C MET A 50 8.67 -6.37 4.36
N PRO A 51 8.72 -7.71 4.42
CA PRO A 51 9.86 -8.44 4.96
C PRO A 51 11.16 -8.16 4.22
N ALA A 52 11.09 -7.95 2.90
CA ALA A 52 12.26 -7.70 2.05
C ALA A 52 13.00 -6.38 2.37
N THR A 53 12.29 -5.37 2.89
CA THR A 53 12.86 -4.05 3.17
C THR A 53 12.79 -3.65 4.65
N GLY A 54 12.00 -4.36 5.45
CA GLY A 54 11.70 -3.99 6.83
C GLY A 54 10.76 -2.79 6.97
N ASN A 55 10.23 -2.25 5.87
CA ASN A 55 9.29 -1.12 5.90
C ASN A 55 7.98 -1.52 6.58
N ARG A 56 7.50 -0.67 7.49
CA ARG A 56 6.25 -0.89 8.22
C ARG A 56 5.32 0.30 8.04
N TYR A 57 4.06 0.01 7.75
CA TYR A 57 2.99 0.99 7.60
C TYR A 57 1.88 0.60 8.56
N GLY A 58 1.45 1.54 9.41
CA GLY A 58 0.45 1.30 10.44
C GLY A 58 -0.73 2.25 10.30
N THR A 59 -1.93 1.77 10.58
CA THR A 59 -3.15 2.58 10.68
C THR A 59 -4.10 1.92 11.68
N VAL A 60 -5.19 2.60 12.01
CA VAL A 60 -6.23 2.10 12.90
C VAL A 60 -7.57 2.12 12.14
N THR A 61 -8.43 1.13 12.39
CA THR A 61 -9.77 1.11 11.81
C THR A 61 -10.68 2.19 12.41
N ASP A 62 -11.55 2.75 11.57
CA ASP A 62 -12.58 3.71 11.98
C ASP A 62 -13.82 3.03 12.60
N VAL A 63 -14.87 3.83 12.88
CA VAL A 63 -16.13 3.35 13.48
C VAL A 63 -16.89 2.34 12.63
N GLU A 64 -16.63 2.29 11.32
CA GLU A 64 -17.20 1.32 10.39
C GLU A 64 -16.24 0.14 10.14
N GLY A 65 -15.17 0.02 10.93
CA GLY A 65 -14.15 -1.02 10.78
C GLY A 65 -13.27 -0.84 9.54
N ARG A 66 -13.37 0.30 8.84
CA ARG A 66 -12.62 0.55 7.61
C ARG A 66 -11.22 1.04 7.94
N PHE A 67 -10.25 0.66 7.13
CA PHE A 67 -8.90 1.21 7.19
C PHE A 67 -8.41 1.61 5.81
N ARG A 68 -7.52 2.60 5.78
CA ARG A 68 -6.82 3.03 4.58
C ARG A 68 -5.37 3.37 4.92
N MET A 69 -4.47 2.82 4.13
CA MET A 69 -3.05 3.13 4.12
C MET A 69 -2.70 3.64 2.72
N VAL A 70 -1.96 4.74 2.66
CA VAL A 70 -1.51 5.36 1.41
C VAL A 70 0.01 5.43 1.39
N ASN A 71 0.59 5.65 0.21
CA ASN A 71 2.04 5.75 0.02
C ASN A 71 2.81 4.47 0.38
N LEU A 72 2.18 3.30 0.25
CA LEU A 72 2.90 2.03 0.40
C LEU A 72 3.79 1.83 -0.82
N LYS A 73 5.02 1.38 -0.62
CA LYS A 73 5.91 1.03 -1.73
C LYS A 73 5.25 -0.06 -2.59
N ALA A 74 5.17 0.15 -3.90
CA ALA A 74 4.64 -0.88 -4.80
C ALA A 74 5.50 -2.15 -4.73
N GLY A 75 4.87 -3.32 -4.84
CA GLY A 75 5.49 -4.63 -4.72
C GLY A 75 4.88 -5.45 -3.59
N GLY A 76 5.64 -6.44 -3.12
CA GLY A 76 5.24 -7.36 -2.09
C GLY A 76 6.22 -8.53 -2.03
N PRO A 77 5.90 -9.58 -1.26
CA PRO A 77 4.71 -9.68 -0.43
C PRO A 77 4.78 -8.77 0.81
N TYR A 78 3.63 -8.27 1.24
CA TYR A 78 3.42 -7.63 2.54
C TYR A 78 2.76 -8.62 3.50
N ASP A 79 3.21 -8.59 4.74
CA ASP A 79 2.56 -9.23 5.88
C ASP A 79 1.69 -8.19 6.58
N VAL A 80 0.38 -8.35 6.48
CA VAL A 80 -0.62 -7.45 7.06
C VAL A 80 -1.13 -8.07 8.35
N GLN A 81 -0.76 -7.47 9.47
CA GLN A 81 -1.18 -7.89 10.80
C GLN A 81 -2.33 -7.01 11.28
N ALA A 82 -3.43 -7.62 11.70
CA ALA A 82 -4.54 -6.95 12.38
C ALA A 82 -4.61 -7.44 13.83
N SER A 83 -4.65 -6.49 14.77
CA SER A 83 -4.64 -6.77 16.21
C SER A 83 -5.61 -5.86 16.95
N LEU A 84 -6.34 -6.44 17.89
CA LEU A 84 -7.28 -5.74 18.76
C LEU A 84 -7.32 -6.48 20.11
N ALA A 85 -7.42 -5.74 21.22
CA ALA A 85 -7.52 -6.35 22.54
C ALA A 85 -8.77 -7.23 22.66
N GLY A 86 -8.61 -8.45 23.19
CA GLY A 86 -9.68 -9.45 23.27
C GLY A 86 -9.90 -10.26 21.98
N PHE A 87 -9.12 -10.00 20.93
CA PHE A 87 -9.14 -10.76 19.68
C PHE A 87 -7.79 -11.39 19.40
N LYS A 88 -7.81 -12.55 18.76
CA LYS A 88 -6.62 -13.20 18.25
C LYS A 88 -6.04 -12.37 17.11
N THR A 89 -4.74 -12.06 17.21
CA THR A 89 -4.02 -11.38 16.13
C THR A 89 -4.06 -12.23 14.87
N HIS A 90 -4.48 -11.62 13.76
CA HIS A 90 -4.54 -12.26 12.46
C HIS A 90 -3.49 -11.66 11.54
N THR A 91 -2.70 -12.50 10.88
CA THR A 91 -1.66 -12.06 9.93
C THR A 91 -1.97 -12.63 8.56
N LEU A 92 -2.17 -11.74 7.60
CA LEU A 92 -2.34 -12.05 6.18
C LEU A 92 -1.03 -11.84 5.46
N GLY A 93 -0.41 -12.92 5.00
CA GLY A 93 0.77 -12.85 4.14
C GLY A 93 0.42 -12.66 2.66
N GLU A 94 1.46 -12.59 1.84
CA GLU A 94 1.35 -12.64 0.37
C GLU A 94 0.52 -11.50 -0.27
N VAL A 95 0.37 -10.37 0.42
CA VAL A 95 -0.35 -9.22 -0.12
C VAL A 95 0.56 -8.41 -1.04
N PHE A 96 0.15 -8.22 -2.30
CA PHE A 96 0.88 -7.39 -3.26
C PHE A 96 0.18 -6.04 -3.46
N VAL A 97 0.94 -4.95 -3.31
CA VAL A 97 0.49 -3.60 -3.60
C VAL A 97 0.90 -3.24 -5.02
N ARG A 98 -0.08 -2.95 -5.85
CA ARG A 98 0.15 -2.52 -7.22
C ARG A 98 0.37 -1.01 -7.29
N LEU A 99 1.16 -0.61 -8.29
CA LEU A 99 1.57 0.75 -8.49
C LEU A 99 0.37 1.62 -8.91
N GLY A 100 0.09 2.69 -8.16
CA GLY A 100 -1.06 3.58 -8.42
C GLY A 100 -2.45 2.98 -8.15
N GLU A 101 -2.54 1.72 -7.71
CA GLU A 101 -3.79 1.04 -7.39
C GLU A 101 -4.04 0.98 -5.88
N THR A 102 -5.29 0.72 -5.50
CA THR A 102 -5.67 0.43 -4.12
C THR A 102 -5.98 -1.06 -3.98
N THR A 103 -5.16 -1.79 -3.23
CA THR A 103 -5.42 -3.18 -2.89
C THR A 103 -6.46 -3.26 -1.78
N SER A 104 -7.61 -3.87 -2.04
CA SER A 104 -8.68 -4.06 -1.04
C SER A 104 -8.54 -5.39 -0.31
N LEU A 105 -8.63 -5.38 1.01
CA LEU A 105 -8.55 -6.56 1.88
C LEU A 105 -9.79 -6.66 2.78
N GLY A 106 -10.35 -7.86 2.91
CA GLY A 106 -11.30 -8.18 3.97
C GLY A 106 -10.57 -8.96 5.07
N ILE A 107 -10.69 -8.51 6.31
CA ILE A 107 -10.05 -9.18 7.45
C ILE A 107 -11.14 -9.55 8.46
N GLU A 108 -11.19 -10.81 8.83
CA GLU A 108 -12.04 -11.28 9.92
C GLU A 108 -11.17 -11.60 11.14
N LEU A 109 -11.44 -10.97 12.28
CA LEU A 109 -10.77 -11.27 13.53
C LEU A 109 -11.56 -12.28 14.34
N GLN A 110 -10.86 -13.27 14.87
CA GLN A 110 -11.46 -14.25 15.79
C GLN A 110 -11.31 -13.77 17.23
N LEU A 111 -12.36 -13.94 18.04
CA LEU A 111 -12.29 -13.70 19.48
C LEU A 111 -11.21 -14.60 20.11
N GLU A 112 -10.45 -14.05 21.05
CA GLU A 112 -9.52 -14.84 21.84
C GLU A 112 -10.34 -15.68 22.81
N ALA A 113 -10.42 -16.99 22.57
CA ALA A 113 -11.09 -17.90 23.49
C ALA A 113 -10.23 -18.00 24.77
N ALA A 114 -10.78 -17.49 25.88
CA ALA A 114 -10.18 -17.56 27.21
C ALA A 114 -10.10 -18.99 27.75
#